data_AF-A0A2M8TGB1-F1
#
_entry.id   AF-A0A2M8TGB1-F1
#
_cell.length_a   1.000
_cell.length_b   1.000
_cell.length_c   1.000
_cell.angle_alpha   90.00
_cell.angle_beta   90.00
_cell.angle_gamma   90.00
#
_symmetry.space_group_name_H-M   'P 1'
#
loop_
_entity.id
_entity.type
_entity.pdbx_description
1 polymer ?
#
loop_
_entity_poly.entity_id
_entity_poly.type
_entity_poly.pdbx_seq_one_letter_code
_entity_poly.pdbx_strand_id
1 'polypeptide(L)'
;MNKKVKFLATSLCGLVLAFSLSLANANAATIHTTNSINKNIMSINSNMGSSYGAIFGYATQDAYLLNNPSPSCTQTVGHLSQGTRFQILESPGRGWYYGAYGSDYNGWTYGWIQSEYISNITVEY
;
A
#
# COMPACT_ATOMS: atom_id res chain seq x y z
N MET A 1 -33.01 16.82 -65.98
CA MET A 1 -34.38 16.26 -66.14
C MET A 1 -34.27 14.90 -66.81
N ASN A 2 -34.75 13.84 -66.15
CA ASN A 2 -35.16 12.50 -66.66
C ASN A 2 -35.06 11.50 -65.48
N LYS A 3 -36.12 11.33 -64.71
CA LYS A 3 -37.29 10.41 -64.87
C LYS A 3 -37.05 9.08 -64.15
N LYS A 4 -37.94 8.87 -63.18
CA LYS A 4 -38.04 7.82 -62.17
C LYS A 4 -38.28 6.45 -62.81
N VAL A 5 -37.81 5.38 -62.15
CA VAL A 5 -38.53 4.10 -62.14
C VAL A 5 -38.49 3.53 -60.72
N LYS A 6 -39.68 3.35 -60.13
CA LYS A 6 -39.94 2.60 -58.90
C LYS A 6 -40.02 1.12 -59.24
N PHE A 7 -39.49 0.24 -58.40
CA PHE A 7 -39.87 -1.18 -58.41
C PHE A 7 -40.20 -1.65 -57.00
N LEU A 8 -41.20 -2.53 -56.97
CA LEU A 8 -42.00 -2.97 -55.83
C LEU A 8 -41.23 -3.86 -54.85
N ALA A 9 -41.71 -3.80 -53.60
CA ALA A 9 -41.40 -4.71 -52.51
C ALA A 9 -41.82 -6.17 -52.83
N THR A 10 -40.99 -7.12 -52.43
CA THR A 10 -41.42 -8.47 -52.04
C THR A 10 -40.64 -8.89 -50.80
N SER A 11 -41.39 -9.25 -49.75
CA SER A 11 -40.85 -9.73 -48.50
C SER A 11 -40.32 -11.15 -48.67
N LEU A 12 -39.14 -11.44 -48.13
CA LEU A 12 -38.78 -12.79 -47.75
C LEU A 12 -38.19 -12.76 -46.33
N CYS A 13 -39.04 -13.17 -45.39
CA CYS A 13 -38.66 -13.59 -44.05
C CYS A 13 -37.68 -14.76 -44.20
N GLY A 14 -36.49 -14.67 -43.60
CA GLY A 14 -35.49 -15.72 -43.78
C GLY A 14 -34.22 -15.51 -42.98
N LEU A 15 -34.27 -15.95 -41.73
CA LEU A 15 -33.15 -16.42 -40.92
C LEU A 15 -32.09 -15.38 -40.49
N VAL A 16 -32.29 -14.88 -39.27
CA VAL A 16 -31.24 -14.30 -38.43
C VAL A 16 -30.21 -15.40 -38.12
N LEU A 17 -28.98 -15.23 -38.63
CA LEU A 17 -27.79 -15.83 -38.02
C LEU A 17 -26.93 -14.68 -37.51
N ALA A 18 -27.28 -14.19 -36.31
CA ALA A 18 -26.37 -13.39 -35.53
C ALA A 18 -25.22 -14.30 -35.09
N PHE A 19 -24.14 -14.35 -35.88
CA PHE A 19 -22.84 -14.71 -35.33
C PHE A 19 -22.42 -13.56 -34.42
N SER A 20 -22.82 -13.64 -33.17
CA SER A 20 -22.23 -12.85 -32.10
C SER A 20 -20.76 -13.26 -31.99
N LEU A 21 -19.88 -12.52 -32.66
CA LEU A 21 -18.50 -12.41 -32.22
C LEU A 21 -18.56 -11.78 -30.84
N SER A 22 -18.39 -12.59 -29.80
CA SER A 22 -18.05 -12.06 -28.49
C SER A 22 -16.83 -11.18 -28.69
N LEU A 23 -16.99 -9.88 -28.52
CA LEU A 23 -15.86 -8.99 -28.30
C LEU A 23 -15.28 -9.49 -26.98
N ALA A 24 -14.23 -10.31 -27.05
CA ALA A 24 -13.48 -10.70 -25.88
C ALA A 24 -13.03 -9.39 -25.25
N ASN A 25 -13.60 -9.07 -24.09
CA ASN A 25 -13.06 -8.06 -23.22
C ASN A 25 -11.66 -8.57 -22.88
N ALA A 26 -10.66 -8.09 -23.63
CA ALA A 26 -9.28 -8.15 -23.20
C ALA A 26 -9.23 -7.23 -21.99
N ASN A 27 -9.53 -7.81 -20.83
CA ASN A 27 -9.11 -7.28 -19.57
C ASN A 27 -7.58 -7.41 -19.67
N ALA A 28 -6.92 -6.38 -20.17
CA ALA A 28 -5.53 -6.18 -19.85
C ALA A 28 -5.54 -6.06 -18.32
N ALA A 29 -5.29 -7.18 -17.65
CA ALA A 29 -4.86 -7.16 -16.28
C ALA A 29 -3.58 -6.35 -16.34
N THR A 30 -3.69 -5.05 -16.09
CA THR A 30 -2.55 -4.27 -15.65
C THR A 30 -2.05 -5.02 -14.44
N ILE A 31 -0.96 -5.77 -14.64
CA ILE A 31 -0.14 -6.23 -13.56
C ILE A 31 0.36 -4.93 -12.94
N HIS A 32 -0.37 -4.41 -11.96
CA HIS A 32 0.28 -3.69 -10.90
C HIS A 32 1.23 -4.71 -10.31
N THR A 33 2.47 -4.67 -10.76
CA THR A 33 3.58 -5.19 -10.00
C THR A 33 3.52 -4.38 -8.71
N THR A 34 2.75 -4.85 -7.73
CA THR A 34 3.18 -4.72 -6.36
C THR A 34 4.54 -5.38 -6.41
N ASN A 35 5.56 -4.52 -6.48
CA ASN A 35 6.89 -4.89 -6.13
C ASN A 35 6.75 -5.33 -4.67
N SER A 36 6.41 -6.60 -4.49
CA SER A 36 6.59 -7.34 -3.26
C SER A 36 8.10 -7.47 -3.14
N ILE A 37 8.77 -6.33 -2.93
CA ILE A 37 10.01 -6.26 -2.19
C ILE A 37 9.65 -7.00 -0.94
N ASN A 38 10.20 -8.20 -0.86
CA ASN A 38 10.07 -9.18 0.17
C ASN A 38 9.92 -8.46 1.52
N LYS A 39 8.68 -8.15 1.91
CA LYS A 39 8.34 -7.63 3.23
C LYS A 39 8.41 -8.86 4.10
N ASN A 40 9.66 -9.26 4.37
CA ASN A 40 10.02 -10.17 5.44
C ASN A 40 9.71 -9.41 6.74
N ILE A 41 8.42 -9.17 6.97
CA ILE A 41 7.88 -8.66 8.21
C ILE A 41 8.05 -9.85 9.14
N MET A 42 9.20 -9.87 9.81
CA MET A 42 9.36 -10.69 11.00
C MET A 42 8.13 -10.42 11.88
N SER A 43 7.42 -11.49 12.23
CA SER A 43 6.31 -11.43 13.16
C SER A 43 6.89 -11.10 14.54
N ILE A 44 6.97 -9.81 14.87
CA ILE A 44 7.50 -9.35 16.15
C ILE A 44 6.38 -9.53 17.18
N ASN A 45 6.45 -10.62 17.94
CA ASN A 45 5.59 -10.84 19.09
C ASN A 45 6.09 -9.93 20.24
N SER A 46 5.27 -8.96 20.68
CA SER A 46 5.62 -7.87 21.60
C SER A 46 5.78 -8.28 23.07
N ASN A 47 6.18 -9.53 23.33
CA ASN A 47 6.39 -10.03 24.68
C ASN A 47 7.57 -11.01 24.68
N MET A 48 8.82 -10.54 24.78
CA MET A 48 9.95 -11.38 25.23
C MET A 48 11.25 -10.57 25.38
N GLY A 49 11.93 -10.78 26.52
CA GLY A 49 13.12 -10.05 26.94
C GLY A 49 14.41 -10.41 26.18
N SER A 50 15.31 -9.43 26.17
CA SER A 50 16.79 -9.46 26.19
C SER A 50 17.61 -10.45 25.33
N SER A 51 17.00 -11.31 24.51
CA SER A 51 17.72 -12.32 23.71
C SER A 51 17.53 -12.18 22.19
N TYR A 52 16.73 -11.20 21.73
CA TYR A 52 16.61 -10.83 20.32
C TYR A 52 17.09 -9.38 20.16
N GLY A 53 17.97 -9.14 19.20
CA GLY A 53 18.55 -7.81 18.94
C GLY A 53 17.48 -6.74 18.72
N ALA A 54 17.82 -5.49 19.03
CA ALA A 54 16.94 -4.35 18.82
C ALA A 54 16.78 -4.05 17.32
N ILE A 55 15.55 -3.78 16.90
CA ILE A 55 15.22 -3.54 15.50
C ILE A 55 15.18 -2.03 15.26
N PHE A 56 15.90 -1.58 14.23
CA PHE A 56 15.97 -0.18 13.86
C PHE A 56 15.68 0.02 12.38
N GLY A 57 15.11 1.17 12.04
CA GLY A 57 15.00 1.66 10.67
C GLY A 57 15.20 3.17 10.61
N TYR A 58 15.07 3.73 9.42
CA TYR A 58 15.30 5.15 9.16
C TYR A 58 14.10 5.77 8.45
N ALA A 59 13.73 6.97 8.89
CA ALA A 59 12.69 7.76 8.26
C ALA A 59 13.05 8.08 6.80
N THR A 60 12.19 7.75 5.85
CA THR A 60 12.43 8.03 4.41
C THR A 60 12.13 9.48 4.05
N GLN A 61 11.36 10.16 4.88
CA GLN A 61 10.90 11.55 4.72
C GLN A 61 10.54 12.12 6.10
N ASP A 62 10.20 13.41 6.15
CA ASP A 62 9.57 14.00 7.33
C ASP A 62 8.22 13.34 7.60
N ALA A 63 8.02 12.89 8.84
CA ALA A 63 6.84 12.13 9.24
C ALA A 63 6.45 12.43 10.70
N TYR A 64 5.16 12.41 10.99
CA TYR A 64 4.65 12.56 12.35
C TYR A 64 4.43 11.21 13.00
N LEU A 65 4.77 11.12 14.27
CA LEU A 65 4.31 10.04 15.14
C LEU A 65 2.91 10.34 15.64
N LEU A 66 2.04 9.34 15.62
CA LEU A 66 0.66 9.42 16.06
C LEU A 66 0.45 8.73 17.40
N ASN A 67 -0.57 9.15 18.15
CA ASN A 67 -0.89 8.52 19.43
C ASN A 67 -1.49 7.09 19.28
N ASN A 68 -2.05 6.75 18.10
CA ASN A 68 -2.69 5.47 17.82
C ASN A 68 -2.60 5.13 16.31
N PRO A 69 -2.61 3.84 15.93
CA PRO A 69 -2.42 3.39 14.56
C PRO A 69 -3.76 3.36 13.79
N SER A 70 -4.45 4.50 13.76
CA SER A 70 -5.67 4.70 12.96
C SER A 70 -5.40 5.65 11.80
N PRO A 71 -5.87 5.35 10.58
CA PRO A 71 -5.84 6.30 9.47
C PRO A 71 -6.60 7.61 9.76
N SER A 72 -7.54 7.59 10.71
CA SER A 72 -8.29 8.78 11.14
C SER A 72 -7.64 9.53 12.31
N CYS A 73 -6.52 9.05 12.85
CA CYS A 73 -5.84 9.72 13.94
C CYS A 73 -5.18 11.01 13.46
N THR A 74 -5.46 12.11 14.15
CA THR A 74 -4.86 13.42 13.89
C THR A 74 -3.97 13.89 15.04
N GLN A 75 -3.97 13.20 16.19
CA GLN A 75 -3.15 13.56 17.33
C GLN A 75 -1.71 13.10 17.11
N THR A 76 -0.82 14.07 16.92
CA THR A 76 0.62 13.86 16.80
C THR A 76 1.27 13.90 18.17
N VAL A 77 2.28 13.06 18.38
CA VAL A 77 3.08 12.96 19.61
C VAL A 77 4.57 13.21 19.39
N GLY A 78 4.99 13.28 18.12
CA GLY A 78 6.37 13.52 17.74
C GLY A 78 6.52 13.78 16.25
N HIS A 79 7.73 14.18 15.86
CA HIS A 79 8.11 14.45 14.47
C HIS A 79 9.48 13.86 14.19
N LEU A 80 9.52 12.95 13.23
CA LEU A 80 10.72 12.35 12.67
C LEU A 80 11.13 13.16 11.44
N SER A 81 12.31 13.76 11.49
CA SER A 81 12.93 14.30 10.27
C SER A 81 13.43 13.16 9.38
N GLN A 82 13.49 13.40 8.08
CA GLN A 82 14.09 12.45 7.13
C GLN A 82 15.49 11.99 7.60
N GLY A 83 15.75 10.69 7.49
CA GLY A 83 17.00 10.07 7.92
C GLY A 83 17.13 9.86 9.43
N THR A 84 16.14 10.26 10.23
CA THR A 84 16.15 9.99 11.68
C THR A 84 16.01 8.49 11.93
N ARG A 85 16.85 7.96 12.82
CA ARG A 85 16.82 6.57 13.26
C ARG A 85 15.63 6.35 14.20
N PHE A 86 14.90 5.27 13.97
CA PHE A 86 13.70 4.89 14.72
C PHE A 86 13.82 3.45 15.18
N GLN A 87 13.66 3.21 16.48
CA GLN A 87 13.60 1.86 17.06
C GLN A 87 12.20 1.30 16.88
N ILE A 88 12.07 0.14 16.25
CA ILE A 88 10.80 -0.56 16.09
C ILE A 88 10.62 -1.50 17.26
N LEU A 89 9.59 -1.25 18.07
CA LEU A 89 9.25 -2.04 19.25
C LEU A 89 8.14 -3.05 18.95
N GLU A 90 7.17 -2.66 18.12
CA GLU A 90 6.07 -3.53 17.72
C GLU A 90 5.70 -3.36 16.24
N SER A 91 5.23 -4.46 15.63
CA SER A 91 4.60 -4.43 14.31
C SER A 91 3.35 -5.31 14.30
N PRO A 92 2.16 -4.76 14.64
CA PRO A 92 0.93 -5.54 14.78
C PRO A 92 0.35 -6.03 13.44
N GLY A 93 1.07 -5.86 12.32
CA GLY A 93 0.62 -6.27 10.99
C GLY A 93 -0.62 -5.50 10.55
N ARG A 94 -0.45 -4.26 10.10
CA ARG A 94 -1.52 -3.40 9.53
C ARG A 94 -0.99 -2.16 8.82
N GLY A 95 0.27 -2.21 8.39
CA GLY A 95 0.94 -1.05 7.81
C GLY A 95 1.50 -0.07 8.85
N TRP A 96 1.57 -0.44 10.13
CA TRP A 96 2.07 0.43 11.20
C TRP A 96 3.27 -0.18 11.94
N TYR A 97 4.14 0.69 12.44
CA TYR A 97 5.12 0.40 13.47
C TYR A 97 4.84 1.22 14.72
N TYR A 98 4.98 0.60 15.88
CA TYR A 98 5.12 1.32 17.15
C TYR A 98 6.59 1.32 17.54
N GLY A 99 7.07 2.44 18.05
CA GLY A 99 8.47 2.57 18.35
C GLY A 99 8.85 3.90 18.94
N ALA A 100 10.15 4.18 18.95
CA ALA A 100 10.72 5.36 19.57
C ALA A 100 11.83 5.99 18.73
N TYR A 101 11.99 7.29 18.87
CA TYR A 101 13.20 8.00 18.46
C TYR A 101 13.64 8.96 19.56
N GLY A 102 14.92 9.31 19.56
CA GLY A 102 15.51 10.16 20.56
C GLY A 102 16.85 9.63 21.03
N SER A 103 17.22 10.04 22.23
CA SER A 103 18.48 9.68 22.86
C SER A 103 18.32 9.78 24.37
N ASP A 104 19.16 9.10 25.13
CA ASP A 104 19.12 9.15 26.59
C ASP A 104 19.34 10.56 27.15
N TYR A 105 19.99 11.44 26.38
CA TYR A 105 20.22 12.84 26.74
C TYR A 105 18.99 13.74 26.52
N ASN A 106 18.28 13.58 25.40
CA ASN A 106 17.13 14.43 25.04
C ASN A 106 15.77 13.79 25.35
N GLY A 107 15.78 12.58 25.90
CA GLY A 107 14.58 11.76 26.10
C GLY A 107 14.18 11.00 24.83
N TRP A 108 13.34 9.99 25.05
CA TRP A 108 12.74 9.18 24.00
C TRP A 108 11.30 9.60 23.77
N THR A 109 10.92 9.75 22.50
CA THR A 109 9.54 10.01 22.08
C THR A 109 8.99 8.77 21.42
N TYR A 110 7.84 8.31 21.90
CA TYR A 110 7.18 7.08 21.47
C TYR A 110 5.92 7.38 20.67
N GLY A 111 5.64 6.57 19.67
CA GLY A 111 4.39 6.69 18.91
C GLY A 111 4.29 5.75 17.73
N TRP A 112 3.18 5.89 17.01
CA TRP A 112 2.84 5.09 15.85
C TRP A 112 3.22 5.80 14.55
N ILE A 113 3.80 5.06 13.62
CA ILE A 113 4.14 5.55 12.28
C ILE A 113 3.72 4.56 11.20
N GLN A 114 3.33 5.09 10.03
CA GLN A 114 3.10 4.26 8.86
C GLN A 114 4.40 3.57 8.44
N SER A 115 4.33 2.25 8.25
CA SER A 115 5.46 1.40 7.92
C SER A 115 6.16 1.77 6.63
N GLU A 116 5.46 2.43 5.69
CA GLU A 116 6.04 2.93 4.44
C GLU A 116 7.01 4.11 4.63
N TYR A 117 6.95 4.79 5.78
CA TYR A 117 7.85 5.89 6.11
C TYR A 117 9.14 5.43 6.78
N ILE A 118 9.31 4.13 7.04
CA ILE A 118 10.52 3.55 7.65
C ILE A 118 11.14 2.55 6.68
N SER A 119 12.44 2.70 6.42
CA SER A 119 13.23 1.83 5.53
C SER A 119 14.55 1.42 6.18
N ASN A 120 15.37 0.64 5.46
CA ASN A 120 16.67 0.16 5.93
C ASN A 120 16.59 -0.51 7.30
N ILE A 121 15.62 -1.43 7.43
CA ILE A 121 15.36 -2.11 8.69
C ILE A 121 16.47 -3.13 8.96
N THR A 122 17.08 -3.03 10.13
CA THR A 122 18.20 -3.87 10.59
C THR A 122 17.98 -4.34 12.01
N VAL A 123 18.65 -5.43 12.38
CA VAL A 123 18.68 -5.97 13.74
C VAL A 123 20.07 -5.72 14.31
N GLU A 124 20.16 -5.11 15.47
CA GLU A 124 21.40 -4.83 16.19
C GLU A 124 21.44 -5.63 17.50
N TYR A 125 22.55 -6.33 17.76
CA TYR A 125 22.73 -7.21 18.91
C TYR A 125 23.63 -6.57 19.98
#